data_AF-A0A117LM74-F1
#
_entry.id   AF-A0A117LM74-F1
#
_cell.length_a   1.000
_cell.length_b   1.000
_cell.length_c   1.000
_cell.angle_alpha   90.00
_cell.angle_beta   90.00
_cell.angle_gamma   90.00
#
_symmetry.space_group_name_H-M   'P 1'
#
loop_
_entity.id
_entity.type
_entity.pdbx_description
1 polymer ?
#
loop_
_entity_poly.entity_id
_entity_poly.type
_entity_poly.pdbx_seq_one_letter_code
_entity_poly.pdbx_strand_id
1 'polypeptide(L)'
;MSENNRIPINREIGFYIRTINWRIESGIIKVGLKLFVSCGPRIIAALKKFGVRIFLDLKFHDIPHTVASTAEVAVRHGVDMFNIHLSGGRDMIMRTVEAVENVSQQLGVSRPLIVGVTVLTSFSEKTLREEAGVARNLEEHVICLARMARESGLNGIVASPREASMVRQKIGDDFVIVTPGVRPLWAASGDQQRILTPRRAME
;
A
#
# COMPACT_ATOMS: atom_id res chain seq x y z
N MET A 1 -6.82 -15.60 40.60
CA MET A 1 -6.72 -16.24 39.27
C MET A 1 -5.55 -15.61 38.55
N SER A 2 -4.60 -16.43 38.11
CA SER A 2 -3.21 -16.10 37.78
C SER A 2 -3.02 -15.20 36.55
N GLU A 3 -2.14 -14.21 36.68
CA GLU A 3 -1.64 -13.25 35.66
C GLU A 3 -0.80 -13.87 34.52
N ASN A 4 -0.83 -15.18 34.31
CA ASN A 4 0.24 -15.88 33.59
C ASN A 4 -0.13 -16.36 32.17
N ASN A 5 -0.69 -15.48 31.33
CA ASN A 5 -0.90 -15.83 29.92
C ASN A 5 -0.73 -14.69 28.90
N ARG A 6 -0.02 -13.60 29.25
CA ARG A 6 0.42 -12.62 28.25
C ARG A 6 1.76 -13.06 27.68
N ILE A 7 1.74 -13.66 26.49
CA ILE A 7 2.96 -13.78 25.67
C ILE A 7 3.52 -12.35 25.53
N PRO A 8 4.77 -12.07 25.95
CA PRO A 8 5.27 -10.71 25.92
C PRO A 8 5.40 -10.27 24.46
N ILE A 9 4.68 -9.20 24.09
CA ILE A 9 4.65 -8.57 22.75
C ILE A 9 6.07 -8.36 22.18
N ASN A 10 7.07 -8.17 23.04
CA ASN A 10 8.49 -8.07 22.67
C ASN A 10 9.07 -9.34 22.04
N ARG A 11 8.55 -10.54 22.36
CA ARG A 11 8.97 -11.81 21.72
C ARG A 11 8.45 -11.95 20.29
N GLU A 12 7.20 -11.55 20.02
CA GLU A 12 6.62 -11.57 18.67
C GLU A 12 7.28 -10.56 17.75
N ILE A 13 7.42 -9.31 18.21
CA ILE A 13 8.16 -8.27 17.48
C ILE A 13 9.61 -8.72 17.24
N GLY A 14 10.27 -9.30 18.26
CA GLY A 14 11.61 -9.87 18.13
C GLY A 14 11.69 -11.07 17.17
N PHE A 15 10.63 -11.87 17.01
CA PHE A 15 10.56 -12.96 16.04
C PHE A 15 10.46 -12.42 14.60
N TYR A 16 9.55 -11.46 14.35
CA TYR A 16 9.45 -10.81 13.05
C TYR A 16 10.74 -10.08 12.68
N ILE A 17 11.34 -9.33 13.62
CA ILE A 17 12.61 -8.60 13.41
C ILE A 17 13.76 -9.57 13.13
N ARG A 18 13.92 -10.65 13.90
CA ARG A 18 14.99 -11.65 13.68
C ARG A 18 14.86 -12.36 12.32
N THR A 19 13.64 -12.54 11.83
CA THR A 19 13.39 -13.12 10.50
C THR A 19 13.76 -12.13 9.39
N ILE A 20 13.51 -10.83 9.59
CA ILE A 20 13.82 -9.77 8.61
C ILE A 20 15.33 -9.46 8.57
N ASN A 21 16.07 -9.73 9.66
CA ASN A 21 17.48 -9.39 9.84
C ASN A 21 18.46 -10.06 8.84
N TRP A 22 17.98 -10.93 7.94
CA TRP A 22 18.84 -11.67 7.01
C TRP A 22 19.11 -10.98 5.66
N ARG A 23 18.35 -9.95 5.25
CA ARG A 23 18.55 -9.28 3.93
C ARG A 23 18.01 -7.85 3.87
N ILE A 24 18.67 -6.89 4.53
CA ILE A 24 18.34 -5.47 4.31
C ILE A 24 19.51 -4.78 3.63
N GLU A 25 19.70 -5.12 2.36
CA GLU A 25 20.34 -4.23 1.40
C GLU A 25 19.22 -3.59 0.59
N SER A 26 18.95 -2.29 0.82
CA SER A 26 18.15 -1.37 -0.03
C SER A 26 16.61 -1.54 -0.18
N GLY A 27 15.94 -2.40 0.60
CA GLY A 27 14.49 -2.62 0.50
C GLY A 27 13.57 -1.70 1.34
N ILE A 28 12.31 -1.53 0.92
CA ILE A 28 11.21 -0.98 1.74
C ILE A 28 10.45 -2.13 2.43
N ILE A 29 10.21 -2.04 3.73
CA ILE A 29 9.48 -3.05 4.50
C ILE A 29 7.99 -2.74 4.49
N LYS A 30 7.17 -3.71 4.08
CA LYS A 30 5.71 -3.57 4.08
C LYS A 30 5.11 -3.95 5.43
N VAL A 31 4.47 -2.99 6.09
CA VAL A 31 3.61 -3.21 7.26
C VAL A 31 2.17 -3.36 6.76
N GLY A 32 1.68 -4.60 6.69
CA GLY A 32 0.30 -4.88 6.26
C GLY A 32 -0.71 -4.91 7.42
N LEU A 33 -1.99 -4.93 7.06
CA LEU A 33 -3.13 -4.89 8.00
C LEU A 33 -3.01 -5.86 9.18
N LYS A 34 -2.70 -7.14 8.95
CA LYS A 34 -2.56 -8.13 10.03
C LYS A 34 -1.53 -7.71 11.08
N LEU A 35 -0.34 -7.31 10.64
CA LEU A 35 0.74 -6.90 11.54
C LEU A 35 0.40 -5.60 12.27
N PHE A 36 -0.20 -4.64 11.57
CA PHE A 36 -0.59 -3.37 12.17
C PHE A 36 -1.71 -3.54 13.20
N VAL A 37 -2.72 -4.37 12.94
CA VAL A 37 -3.80 -4.66 13.90
C VAL A 37 -3.27 -5.39 15.14
N SER A 38 -2.33 -6.31 14.98
CA SER A 38 -1.73 -7.03 16.13
C SER A 38 -0.85 -6.14 17.01
N CYS A 39 -0.04 -5.26 16.42
CA CYS A 39 0.97 -4.51 17.17
C CYS A 39 0.60 -3.04 17.43
N GLY A 40 -0.30 -2.49 16.63
CA GLY A 40 -0.57 -1.06 16.52
C GLY A 40 0.63 -0.29 15.93
N PRO A 41 0.66 1.06 16.07
CA PRO A 41 1.73 1.89 15.54
C PRO A 41 3.12 1.61 16.12
N ARG A 42 3.21 0.87 17.24
CA ARG A 42 4.49 0.46 17.84
C ARG A 42 5.39 -0.32 16.90
N ILE A 43 4.82 -1.06 15.95
CA ILE A 43 5.63 -1.78 14.94
C ILE A 43 6.39 -0.80 14.04
N ILE A 44 5.79 0.34 13.69
CA ILE A 44 6.44 1.37 12.86
C ILE A 44 7.62 1.94 13.63
N ALA A 45 7.41 2.35 14.89
CA ALA A 45 8.47 2.86 15.75
C ALA A 45 9.60 1.85 15.97
N ALA A 46 9.27 0.56 16.12
CA ALA A 46 10.27 -0.50 16.25
C ALA A 46 11.10 -0.66 14.98
N LEU A 47 10.48 -0.69 13.80
CA LEU A 47 11.16 -0.83 12.51
C LEU A 47 12.05 0.39 12.21
N LYS A 48 11.59 1.61 12.53
CA LYS A 48 12.38 2.84 12.31
C LYS A 48 13.70 2.87 13.08
N LYS A 49 13.81 2.19 14.23
CA LYS A 49 15.08 2.06 14.97
C LYS A 49 16.16 1.31 14.18
N PHE A 50 15.78 0.55 13.16
CA PHE A 50 16.71 -0.17 12.27
C PHE A 50 17.05 0.63 11.00
N GLY A 51 16.59 1.89 10.88
CA GLY A 51 16.90 2.75 9.72
C GLY A 51 16.24 2.31 8.40
N VAL A 52 15.22 1.45 8.47
CA VAL A 52 14.54 0.91 7.28
C VAL A 52 13.44 1.84 6.79
N ARG A 53 13.20 1.83 5.47
CA ARG A 53 12.01 2.45 4.86
C ARG A 53 10.78 1.58 5.08
N ILE A 54 9.61 2.18 5.26
CA ILE A 54 8.34 1.53 5.60
C ILE A 54 7.27 1.89 4.58
N PHE A 55 6.65 0.86 4.01
CA PHE A 55 5.40 0.95 3.27
C PHE A 55 4.25 0.50 4.18
N LEU A 56 3.40 1.45 4.60
CA LEU A 56 2.19 1.18 5.38
C LEU A 56 1.04 0.79 4.44
N ASP A 57 0.78 -0.51 4.33
CA ASP A 57 -0.20 -1.11 3.43
C ASP A 57 -1.52 -1.40 4.16
N LEU A 58 -2.27 -0.34 4.45
CA LEU A 58 -3.56 -0.38 5.16
C LEU A 58 -4.76 -0.03 4.27
N LYS A 59 -4.52 0.50 3.07
CA LYS A 59 -5.51 0.80 2.03
C LYS A 59 -6.62 1.71 2.55
N PHE A 60 -6.26 2.88 3.09
CA PHE A 60 -7.23 3.79 3.70
C PHE A 60 -8.39 4.08 2.74
N HIS A 61 -9.61 3.93 3.22
CA HIS A 61 -10.82 4.09 2.43
C HIS A 61 -11.97 4.44 3.37
N ASP A 62 -12.35 5.71 3.35
CA ASP A 62 -13.39 6.31 4.19
C ASP A 62 -13.80 7.65 3.54
N ILE A 63 -14.59 8.47 4.22
CA ILE A 63 -14.89 9.83 3.79
C ILE A 63 -13.60 10.69 3.72
N PRO A 64 -13.56 11.73 2.86
CA PRO A 64 -12.36 12.53 2.59
C PRO A 64 -11.61 13.03 3.82
N HIS A 65 -12.34 13.58 4.81
CA HIS A 65 -11.73 14.11 6.03
C HIS A 65 -11.04 13.02 6.87
N THR A 66 -11.69 11.86 7.04
CA THR A 66 -11.13 10.76 7.84
C THR A 66 -9.84 10.22 7.22
N VAL A 67 -9.81 10.05 5.89
CA VAL A 67 -8.61 9.56 5.20
C VAL A 67 -7.48 10.59 5.25
N ALA A 68 -7.79 11.89 5.07
CA ALA A 68 -6.81 12.95 5.18
C ALA A 68 -6.16 12.99 6.58
N SER A 69 -6.96 13.01 7.65
CA SER A 69 -6.45 12.99 9.03
C SER A 69 -5.67 11.71 9.35
N THR A 70 -6.10 10.56 8.82
CA THR A 70 -5.38 9.29 8.97
C THR A 70 -4.02 9.34 8.27
N ALA A 71 -3.95 9.95 7.08
CA ALA A 71 -2.70 10.13 6.36
C ALA A 71 -1.71 11.05 7.09
N GLU A 72 -2.19 12.11 7.75
CA GLU A 72 -1.32 12.93 8.59
C GLU A 72 -0.73 12.14 9.76
N VAL A 73 -1.53 11.28 10.40
CA VAL A 73 -1.05 10.39 11.47
C VAL A 73 0.02 9.44 10.94
N ALA A 74 -0.15 8.91 9.72
CA ALA A 74 0.87 8.09 9.08
C ALA A 74 2.19 8.86 8.87
N VAL A 75 2.12 10.12 8.40
CA VAL A 75 3.30 11.00 8.25
C VAL A 75 3.99 11.23 9.59
N ARG A 76 3.24 11.50 10.67
CA ARG A 76 3.78 11.68 12.03
C ARG A 76 4.47 10.42 12.58
N HIS A 77 4.05 9.23 12.15
CA HIS A 77 4.75 7.97 12.44
C HIS A 77 5.99 7.74 11.58
N GLY A 78 6.26 8.64 10.63
CA GLY A 78 7.45 8.64 9.78
C GLY A 78 7.39 7.62 8.64
N VAL A 79 6.22 7.14 8.23
CA VAL A 79 6.14 6.18 7.10
C VAL A 79 6.74 6.78 5.82
N ASP A 80 7.32 5.95 4.96
CA ASP A 80 7.97 6.40 3.71
C ASP A 80 7.05 6.24 2.49
N MET A 81 6.09 5.34 2.60
CA MET A 81 5.03 5.12 1.62
C MET A 81 3.76 4.65 2.34
N PHE A 82 2.58 5.02 1.84
CA PHE A 82 1.32 4.41 2.25
C PHE A 82 0.32 4.37 1.08
N ASN A 83 -0.80 3.67 1.26
CA ASN A 83 -1.81 3.54 0.22
C ASN A 83 -3.23 3.87 0.67
N ILE A 84 -4.01 4.32 -0.32
CA ILE A 84 -5.45 4.63 -0.21
C ILE A 84 -6.21 3.88 -1.29
N HIS A 85 -7.50 3.61 -1.12
CA HIS A 85 -8.33 2.96 -2.15
C HIS A 85 -8.90 4.00 -3.12
N LEU A 86 -8.62 3.88 -4.43
CA LEU A 86 -9.05 4.89 -5.39
C LEU A 86 -10.57 4.94 -5.59
N SER A 87 -11.27 3.87 -5.22
CA SER A 87 -12.74 3.83 -5.16
C SER A 87 -13.34 4.87 -4.19
N GLY A 88 -12.56 5.47 -3.29
CA GLY A 88 -13.00 6.58 -2.44
C GLY A 88 -13.16 7.91 -3.16
N GLY A 89 -12.75 7.99 -4.43
CA GLY A 89 -13.04 9.13 -5.31
C GLY A 89 -12.08 10.31 -5.19
N ARG A 90 -12.22 11.26 -6.13
CA ARG A 90 -11.28 12.36 -6.35
C ARG A 90 -11.11 13.28 -5.13
N ASP A 91 -12.21 13.66 -4.47
CA ASP A 91 -12.15 14.56 -3.30
C ASP A 91 -11.34 13.94 -2.16
N MET A 92 -11.54 12.64 -1.87
CA MET A 92 -10.76 11.92 -0.87
C MET A 92 -9.26 11.94 -1.19
N ILE A 93 -8.91 11.70 -2.46
CA ILE A 93 -7.52 11.67 -2.91
C ILE A 93 -6.87 13.06 -2.77
N MET A 94 -7.52 14.09 -3.30
CA MET A 94 -6.98 15.46 -3.30
C MET A 94 -6.77 15.98 -1.90
N ARG A 95 -7.75 15.80 -0.99
CA ARG A 95 -7.59 16.21 0.42
C ARG A 95 -6.49 15.43 1.13
N THR A 96 -6.32 14.15 0.80
CA THR A 96 -5.22 13.35 1.35
C THR A 96 -3.86 13.90 0.91
N VAL A 97 -3.71 14.25 -0.37
CA VAL A 97 -2.47 14.83 -0.91
C VAL A 97 -2.16 16.17 -0.26
N GLU A 98 -3.16 17.06 -0.15
CA GLU A 98 -3.02 18.37 0.50
C GLU A 98 -2.64 18.24 1.99
N ALA A 99 -3.34 17.40 2.75
CA ALA A 99 -3.06 17.20 4.17
C ALA A 99 -1.64 16.67 4.39
N VAL A 100 -1.21 15.70 3.57
CA VAL A 100 0.16 15.14 3.64
C VAL A 100 1.21 16.20 3.32
N GLU A 101 1.00 17.02 2.29
CA GLU A 101 1.92 18.11 1.94
C GLU A 101 2.06 19.09 3.11
N ASN A 102 0.93 19.56 3.64
CA ASN A 102 0.89 20.51 4.75
C ASN A 102 1.60 19.97 6.01
N VAL A 103 1.27 18.74 6.44
CA VAL A 103 1.90 18.17 7.64
C VAL A 103 3.39 17.86 7.43
N SER A 104 3.80 17.48 6.21
CA SER A 104 5.21 17.20 5.90
C SER A 104 6.04 18.48 5.99
N GLN A 105 5.54 19.59 5.43
CA GLN A 105 6.17 20.91 5.52
C GLN A 105 6.23 21.40 6.97
N GLN A 106 5.14 21.29 7.73
CA GLN A 106 5.09 21.70 9.14
C GLN A 106 6.10 20.94 10.02
N LEU A 107 6.32 19.66 9.74
CA LEU A 107 7.27 18.82 10.49
C LEU A 107 8.71 18.90 9.94
N GLY A 108 8.93 19.53 8.79
CA GLY A 108 10.23 19.55 8.12
C GLY A 108 10.71 18.17 7.67
N VAL A 109 9.79 17.27 7.31
CA VAL A 109 10.09 15.90 6.89
C VAL A 109 9.84 15.71 5.39
N SER A 110 10.50 14.70 4.81
CA SER A 110 10.19 14.30 3.44
C SER A 110 8.76 13.76 3.34
N ARG A 111 8.02 14.22 2.34
CA ARG A 111 6.67 13.73 2.05
C ARG A 111 6.70 12.23 1.68
N PRO A 112 5.89 11.37 2.33
CA PRO A 112 5.78 9.97 1.93
C PRO A 112 5.17 9.82 0.54
N LEU A 113 5.55 8.73 -0.14
CA LEU A 113 4.89 8.33 -1.37
C LEU A 113 3.46 7.87 -1.08
N ILE A 114 2.50 8.45 -1.79
CA ILE A 114 1.09 8.07 -1.71
C ILE A 114 0.72 7.32 -2.98
N VAL A 115 0.33 6.05 -2.83
CA VAL A 115 -0.08 5.20 -3.96
C VAL A 115 -1.54 4.74 -3.85
N GLY A 116 -2.25 4.76 -4.97
CA GLY A 116 -3.67 4.40 -5.02
C GLY A 116 -3.91 2.93 -5.36
N VAL A 117 -4.62 2.19 -4.52
CA VAL A 117 -5.11 0.85 -4.87
C VAL A 117 -6.20 0.97 -5.94
N THR A 118 -5.98 0.32 -7.08
CA THR A 118 -6.95 0.26 -8.18
C THR A 118 -8.00 -0.83 -7.90
N VAL A 119 -7.83 -2.02 -8.48
CA VAL A 119 -8.68 -3.19 -8.27
C VAL A 119 -7.84 -4.25 -7.56
N LEU A 120 -8.35 -4.79 -6.44
CA LEU A 120 -7.65 -5.82 -5.68
C LEU A 120 -7.30 -7.01 -6.55
N THR A 121 -6.08 -7.56 -6.43
CA THR A 121 -5.63 -8.68 -7.28
C THR A 121 -6.44 -9.97 -7.12
N SER A 122 -7.28 -10.06 -6.08
CA SER A 122 -8.28 -11.11 -5.84
C SER A 122 -9.60 -10.92 -6.60
N PHE A 123 -9.88 -9.73 -7.15
CA PHE A 123 -11.08 -9.50 -7.95
C PHE A 123 -10.90 -10.07 -9.35
N SER A 124 -11.89 -10.86 -9.76
CA SER A 124 -12.13 -11.23 -11.15
C SER A 124 -12.93 -10.14 -11.87
N GLU A 125 -12.97 -10.18 -13.20
CA GLU A 125 -13.86 -9.30 -13.97
C GLU A 125 -15.33 -9.51 -13.61
N LYS A 126 -15.73 -10.77 -13.35
CA LYS A 126 -17.07 -11.11 -12.89
C LYS A 126 -17.40 -10.42 -11.56
N THR A 127 -16.53 -10.56 -10.55
CA THR A 127 -16.70 -9.92 -9.24
C THR A 127 -16.78 -8.39 -9.37
N LEU A 128 -15.94 -7.79 -10.22
CA LEU A 128 -15.95 -6.35 -10.45
C LEU A 128 -17.30 -5.87 -11.04
N ARG A 129 -17.85 -6.60 -12.01
CA ARG A 129 -19.09 -6.20 -12.69
C ARG A 129 -20.34 -6.55 -11.90
N GLU A 130 -20.43 -7.77 -11.41
CA GLU A 130 -21.65 -8.31 -10.80
C GLU A 130 -21.77 -7.96 -9.31
N GLU A 131 -20.67 -8.03 -8.55
CA GLU A 131 -20.71 -7.82 -7.10
C GLU A 131 -20.41 -6.36 -6.72
N ALA A 132 -19.42 -5.74 -7.35
CA ALA A 132 -19.07 -4.33 -7.11
C ALA A 132 -19.86 -3.34 -7.98
N GLY A 133 -20.68 -3.82 -8.92
CA GLY A 133 -21.56 -2.99 -9.74
C GLY A 133 -20.84 -2.05 -10.73
N VAL A 134 -19.60 -2.37 -11.10
CA VAL A 134 -18.82 -1.54 -12.02
C VAL A 134 -19.12 -1.92 -13.46
N ALA A 135 -19.66 -0.99 -14.25
CA ALA A 135 -20.08 -1.26 -15.63
C ALA A 135 -18.89 -1.50 -16.60
N ARG A 136 -17.77 -0.80 -16.39
CA ARG A 136 -16.54 -0.92 -17.19
C ARG A 136 -15.94 -2.31 -17.02
N ASN A 137 -15.21 -2.76 -18.04
CA ASN A 137 -14.36 -3.94 -17.85
C ASN A 137 -13.20 -3.62 -16.89
N LEU A 138 -12.49 -4.66 -16.44
CA LEU A 138 -11.42 -4.52 -15.45
C LEU A 138 -10.31 -3.57 -15.90
N GLU A 139 -9.86 -3.71 -17.14
CA GLU A 139 -8.76 -2.92 -17.70
C GLU A 139 -9.11 -1.43 -17.80
N GLU A 140 -10.28 -1.12 -18.36
CA GLU A 140 -10.84 0.23 -18.44
C GLU A 140 -11.01 0.86 -17.06
N HIS A 141 -11.46 0.07 -16.09
CA HIS A 141 -11.64 0.56 -14.73
C HIS A 141 -10.29 0.89 -14.08
N VAL A 142 -9.30 0.01 -14.20
CA VAL A 142 -7.93 0.25 -13.71
C VAL A 142 -7.33 1.50 -14.33
N ILE A 143 -7.44 1.69 -15.65
CA ILE A 143 -6.93 2.90 -16.32
C ILE A 143 -7.66 4.15 -15.87
N CYS A 144 -8.98 4.10 -15.70
CA CYS A 144 -9.72 5.25 -15.21
C CYS A 144 -9.28 5.66 -13.80
N LEU A 145 -9.12 4.68 -12.90
CA LEU A 145 -8.62 4.93 -11.55
C LEU A 145 -7.18 5.48 -11.58
N ALA A 146 -6.31 4.93 -12.43
CA ALA A 146 -4.93 5.37 -12.58
C ALA A 146 -4.83 6.82 -13.09
N ARG A 147 -5.67 7.21 -14.06
CA ARG A 147 -5.77 8.60 -14.54
C ARG A 147 -6.21 9.54 -13.42
N MET A 148 -7.30 9.19 -12.72
CA MET A 148 -7.78 9.97 -11.59
C MET A 148 -6.70 10.13 -10.53
N ALA A 149 -5.94 9.07 -10.25
CA ALA A 149 -4.85 9.13 -9.30
C ALA A 149 -3.76 10.13 -9.71
N ARG A 150 -3.28 10.05 -10.95
CA ARG A 150 -2.26 10.96 -11.49
C ARG A 150 -2.75 12.41 -11.49
N GLU A 151 -3.96 12.65 -11.98
CA GLU A 151 -4.58 13.98 -12.02
C GLU A 151 -4.79 14.59 -10.63
N SER A 152 -4.95 13.75 -9.60
CA SER A 152 -5.17 14.19 -8.22
C SER A 152 -3.88 14.32 -7.41
N GLY A 153 -2.70 14.14 -8.03
CA GLY A 153 -1.40 14.35 -7.38
C GLY A 153 -0.87 13.17 -6.55
N LEU A 154 -1.38 11.95 -6.77
CA LEU A 154 -0.75 10.73 -6.25
C LEU A 154 0.58 10.46 -6.96
N ASN A 155 1.49 9.79 -6.26
CA ASN A 155 2.80 9.40 -6.83
C ASN A 155 2.71 8.15 -7.71
N GLY A 156 1.65 7.36 -7.54
CA GLY A 156 1.52 6.08 -8.22
C GLY A 156 0.26 5.31 -7.86
N ILE A 157 0.23 4.06 -8.29
CA ILE A 157 -0.84 3.11 -8.00
C ILE A 157 -0.32 1.75 -7.54
N VAL A 158 -1.22 0.98 -6.95
CA VAL A 158 -1.12 -0.45 -6.76
C VAL A 158 -2.00 -1.13 -7.81
N ALA A 159 -1.41 -1.97 -8.65
CA ALA A 159 -2.09 -2.70 -9.72
C ALA A 159 -1.50 -4.11 -9.88
N SER A 160 -2.21 -5.05 -10.51
CA SER A 160 -1.64 -6.38 -10.74
C SER A 160 -0.51 -6.30 -11.76
N PRO A 161 0.45 -7.25 -11.72
CA PRO A 161 1.52 -7.31 -12.72
C PRO A 161 1.02 -7.35 -14.17
N ARG A 162 -0.20 -7.87 -14.42
CA ARG A 162 -0.80 -7.92 -15.76
C ARG A 162 -1.24 -6.54 -16.28
N GLU A 163 -1.66 -5.65 -15.38
CA GLU A 163 -2.07 -4.29 -15.76
C GLU A 163 -0.90 -3.31 -15.84
N ALA A 164 0.27 -3.67 -15.28
CA ALA A 164 1.41 -2.75 -15.15
C ALA A 164 1.88 -2.20 -16.51
N SER A 165 2.00 -3.06 -17.54
CA SER A 165 2.41 -2.65 -18.88
C SER A 165 1.42 -1.70 -19.54
N MET A 166 0.13 -1.99 -19.43
CA MET A 166 -0.95 -1.15 -19.96
C MET A 166 -1.02 0.20 -19.25
N VAL A 167 -0.86 0.22 -17.92
CA VAL A 167 -0.78 1.46 -17.13
C VAL A 167 0.41 2.30 -17.58
N ARG A 168 1.61 1.71 -17.70
CA ARG A 168 2.79 2.44 -18.21
C ARG A 168 2.51 3.08 -19.57
N GLN A 169 1.96 2.31 -20.51
CA GLN A 169 1.67 2.81 -21.86
C GLN A 169 0.66 3.96 -21.86
N LYS A 170 -0.37 3.92 -21.00
CA LYS A 170 -1.47 4.90 -21.01
C LYS A 170 -1.26 6.09 -20.07
N ILE A 171 -0.48 5.91 -19.01
CA ILE A 171 -0.31 6.89 -17.92
C ILE A 171 1.10 7.48 -17.93
N GLY A 172 2.11 6.82 -18.48
CA GLY A 172 3.50 7.30 -18.55
C GLY A 172 4.43 6.62 -17.56
N ASP A 173 5.74 6.69 -17.85
CA ASP A 173 6.78 5.92 -17.15
C ASP A 173 7.19 6.48 -15.77
N ASP A 174 6.95 7.77 -15.53
CA ASP A 174 7.30 8.42 -14.25
C ASP A 174 6.31 8.10 -13.11
N PHE A 175 5.21 7.42 -13.42
CA PHE A 175 4.17 7.10 -12.46
C PHE A 175 4.46 5.77 -11.75
N VAL A 176 4.60 5.81 -10.42
CA VAL A 176 5.01 4.62 -9.65
C VAL A 176 3.96 3.52 -9.76
N ILE A 177 4.37 2.30 -10.09
CA ILE A 177 3.50 1.12 -10.08
C ILE A 177 4.02 0.12 -9.05
N VAL A 178 3.26 -0.07 -7.98
CA VAL A 178 3.52 -1.09 -6.97
C VAL A 178 2.74 -2.34 -7.34
N THR A 179 3.43 -3.42 -7.71
CA THR A 179 2.79 -4.69 -8.10
C THR A 179 2.85 -5.72 -6.97
N PRO A 180 1.78 -5.91 -6.18
CA PRO A 180 1.73 -6.98 -5.20
C PRO A 180 1.58 -8.33 -5.90
N GLY A 181 2.09 -9.39 -5.27
CA GLY A 181 1.97 -10.75 -5.82
C GLY A 181 3.00 -11.11 -6.87
N VAL A 182 4.13 -10.40 -6.88
CA VAL A 182 5.36 -10.91 -7.49
C VAL A 182 5.92 -12.00 -6.58
N ARG A 183 5.86 -13.25 -7.03
CA ARG A 183 6.36 -14.40 -6.26
C ARG A 183 7.52 -15.08 -7.02
N PRO A 184 8.63 -15.40 -6.34
CA PRO A 184 9.62 -16.33 -6.89
C PRO A 184 8.94 -17.67 -7.25
N LEU A 185 9.45 -18.36 -8.27
CA LEU A 185 8.90 -19.63 -8.78
C LEU A 185 8.66 -20.70 -7.70
N TRP A 186 9.38 -20.62 -6.58
CA TRP A 186 9.32 -21.59 -5.48
C TRP A 186 8.33 -21.23 -4.35
N ALA A 187 7.62 -20.10 -4.43
CA ALA A 187 6.70 -19.67 -3.38
C ALA A 187 5.24 -20.03 -3.70
N ALA A 188 4.52 -20.63 -2.74
CA ALA A 188 3.11 -21.03 -2.88
C ALA A 188 2.18 -19.85 -3.21
N SER A 189 1.12 -20.11 -3.99
CA SER A 189 0.25 -19.07 -4.59
C SER A 189 -0.66 -18.31 -3.60
N GLY A 190 -1.11 -18.92 -2.50
CA GLY A 190 -2.03 -18.29 -1.54
C GLY A 190 -3.32 -17.73 -2.20
N ASP A 191 -3.91 -16.67 -1.64
CA ASP A 191 -5.19 -16.09 -2.07
C ASP A 191 -5.12 -15.17 -3.32
N GLN A 192 -3.96 -15.10 -3.99
CA GLN A 192 -3.75 -14.17 -5.09
C GLN A 192 -4.08 -14.80 -6.45
N GLN A 193 -5.09 -14.25 -7.15
CA GLN A 193 -5.52 -14.76 -8.45
C GLN A 193 -4.65 -14.27 -9.63
N ARG A 194 -3.99 -13.11 -9.50
CA ARG A 194 -3.20 -12.47 -10.57
C ARG A 194 -1.71 -12.33 -10.20
N ILE A 195 -0.93 -13.41 -10.37
CA ILE A 195 0.51 -13.52 -10.00
C ILE A 195 1.41 -13.50 -11.25
N LEU A 196 2.61 -12.89 -11.17
CA LEU A 196 3.72 -13.04 -12.12
C LEU A 196 5.05 -13.29 -11.38
N THR A 197 6.04 -13.83 -12.09
CA THR A 197 7.44 -13.93 -11.60
C THR A 197 8.12 -12.56 -11.60
N PRO A 198 9.17 -12.31 -10.76
CA PRO A 198 9.91 -11.05 -10.75
C PRO A 198 10.38 -10.57 -12.13
N ARG A 199 10.96 -11.46 -12.93
CA ARG A 199 11.43 -11.14 -14.29
C ARG A 199 10.32 -10.57 -15.17
N ARG A 200 9.18 -11.26 -15.24
CA ARG A 200 8.00 -10.84 -16.03
C ARG A 200 7.28 -9.60 -15.48
N ALA A 201 7.49 -9.24 -14.22
CA ALA A 201 6.91 -8.03 -13.64
C ALA A 201 7.75 -6.78 -13.92
N MET A 202 9.00 -6.96 -14.37
CA MET A 202 9.93 -5.89 -14.75
C MET A 202 9.94 -5.59 -16.26
N GLU A 203 9.35 -6.49 -17.06
CA GLU A 203 9.12 -6.34 -18.51
C GLU A 203 7.82 -5.54 -18.76
#